data_AF-A0A7J5XU18-F1
#
_entry.id   AF-A0A7J5XU18-F1
#
_cell.length_a   1.000
_cell.length_b   1.000
_cell.length_c   1.000
_cell.angle_alpha   90.00
_cell.angle_beta   90.00
_cell.angle_gamma   90.00
#
_symmetry.space_group_name_H-M   'P 1'
#
loop_
_entity.id
_entity.type
_entity.pdbx_description
1 polymer ?
#
loop_
_entity_poly.entity_id
_entity_poly.type
_entity_poly.pdbx_seq_one_letter_code
_entity_poly.pdbx_strand_id
1 'polypeptide(L)'
;MARLYYHFYSNSSNMACRNVIFFRYLQIRHFISKSTTLTTNNTTSHFKILHRTHITPALKNKMDTNASPLCSKCNSETGNLIHCFWSCVKLQRYWSGIVKELCVIFGVPIELNPMCLLLGLPD
;
A
#
# COMPACT_ATOMS: atom_id res chain seq x y z
N MET A 1 32.18 30.98 -11.19
CA MET A 1 32.07 30.39 -9.84
C MET A 1 31.09 31.12 -8.92
N ALA A 2 30.99 32.46 -8.91
CA ALA A 2 30.03 33.16 -8.03
C ALA A 2 28.55 33.21 -8.52
N ARG A 3 28.30 33.04 -9.83
CA ARG A 3 26.94 33.07 -10.41
C ARG A 3 26.11 31.80 -10.20
N LEU A 4 26.75 30.66 -9.95
CA LEU A 4 26.07 29.38 -9.70
C LEU A 4 25.58 29.26 -8.25
N TYR A 5 26.20 29.99 -7.32
CA TYR A 5 25.83 29.98 -5.90
C TYR A 5 24.49 30.73 -5.65
N TYR A 6 24.28 31.84 -6.35
CA TYR A 6 23.04 32.63 -6.23
C TYR A 6 21.80 31.93 -6.79
N HIS A 7 21.98 31.11 -7.84
CA HIS A 7 20.87 30.37 -8.45
C HIS A 7 20.45 29.12 -7.64
N PHE A 8 21.27 28.71 -6.66
CA PHE A 8 20.94 27.66 -5.70
C PHE A 8 20.19 28.21 -4.48
N TYR A 9 20.43 29.48 -4.10
CA TYR A 9 19.78 30.11 -2.94
C TYR A 9 18.34 30.59 -3.23
N SER A 10 17.98 30.84 -4.50
CA SER A 10 16.60 31.21 -4.87
C SER A 10 15.62 30.03 -4.91
N ASN A 11 16.09 28.78 -4.80
CA ASN A 11 15.25 27.57 -4.74
C ASN A 11 15.09 27.01 -3.32
N SER A 12 15.40 27.82 -2.29
CA SER A 12 15.37 27.43 -0.87
C SER A 12 13.95 27.10 -0.35
N SER A 13 12.89 27.50 -1.06
CA SER A 13 11.51 27.13 -0.76
C SER A 13 11.13 25.69 -1.17
N ASN A 14 11.86 25.07 -2.10
CA ASN A 14 11.59 23.70 -2.56
C ASN A 14 12.33 22.61 -1.75
N MET A 15 13.43 22.95 -1.08
CA MET A 15 14.24 21.98 -0.34
C MET A 15 13.71 21.68 1.07
N ALA A 16 13.00 22.64 1.68
CA ALA A 16 12.29 22.41 2.94
C ALA A 16 11.08 21.49 2.74
N CYS A 17 10.30 21.68 1.66
CA CYS A 17 9.14 20.85 1.33
C CYS A 17 9.52 19.39 1.05
N ARG A 18 10.63 19.15 0.33
CA ARG A 18 11.15 17.79 0.08
C ARG A 18 11.53 17.04 1.36
N ASN A 19 12.09 17.73 2.35
CA ASN A 19 12.43 17.12 3.63
C ASN A 19 11.18 16.76 4.43
N VAL A 20 10.17 17.64 4.49
CA VAL A 20 8.91 17.34 5.21
C VAL A 20 8.17 16.16 4.57
N ILE A 21 8.08 16.10 3.24
CA ILE A 21 7.47 14.97 2.53
C ILE A 21 8.25 13.68 2.78
N PHE A 22 9.58 13.73 2.76
CA PHE A 22 10.44 12.59 3.05
C PHE A 22 10.27 12.07 4.49
N PHE A 23 10.25 12.96 5.49
CA PHE A 23 10.01 12.58 6.88
C PHE A 23 8.60 12.01 7.09
N ARG A 24 7.58 12.59 6.44
CA ARG A 24 6.21 12.07 6.50
C ARG A 24 6.09 10.72 5.80
N TYR A 25 6.78 10.50 4.68
CA TYR A 25 6.88 9.18 4.05
C TYR A 25 7.52 8.15 4.97
N LEU A 26 8.62 8.48 5.65
CA LEU A 26 9.25 7.58 6.62
C LEU A 26 8.29 7.22 7.77
N GLN A 27 7.51 8.18 8.26
CA GLN A 27 6.51 7.95 9.30
C GLN A 27 5.36 7.07 8.81
N ILE A 28 4.83 7.32 7.61
CA ILE A 28 3.78 6.50 6.99
C ILE A 28 4.29 5.09 6.74
N ARG A 29 5.50 4.92 6.19
CA ARG A 29 6.13 3.62 5.95
C ARG A 29 6.34 2.85 7.26
N HIS A 30 6.81 3.51 8.31
CA HIS A 30 6.98 2.90 9.64
C HIS A 30 5.63 2.44 10.21
N PHE A 31 4.59 3.27 10.06
CA PHE A 31 3.24 2.96 10.54
C PHE A 31 2.59 1.81 9.75
N ILE A 32 2.66 1.81 8.42
CA ILE A 32 2.14 0.73 7.57
C ILE A 32 2.87 -0.59 7.87
N SER A 33 4.20 -0.55 8.03
CA SER A 33 4.98 -1.71 8.44
C SER A 33 4.48 -2.28 9.78
N LYS A 34 4.24 -1.42 10.78
CA LYS A 34 3.67 -1.82 12.08
C LYS A 34 2.19 -2.22 12.05
N SER A 35 1.40 -1.73 11.10
CA SER A 35 -0.02 -2.08 10.97
C SER A 35 -0.21 -3.42 10.25
N THR A 36 0.68 -3.73 9.32
CA THR A 36 0.71 -5.01 8.58
C THR A 36 1.27 -6.16 9.42
N THR A 37 2.07 -5.91 10.48
CA THR A 37 2.62 -6.92 11.41
C THR A 37 1.60 -7.69 12.26
N LEU A 38 0.30 -7.42 12.14
CA LEU A 38 -0.73 -8.31 12.70
C LEU A 38 -0.77 -9.69 12.01
N THR A 39 -0.01 -9.88 10.92
CA THR A 39 0.34 -11.20 10.38
C THR A 39 1.83 -11.46 10.59
N THR A 40 2.19 -12.60 11.16
CA THR A 40 3.53 -12.95 11.67
C THR A 40 4.67 -13.01 10.63
N ASN A 41 4.42 -12.66 9.35
CA ASN A 41 5.42 -12.75 8.29
C ASN A 41 5.06 -11.85 7.07
N ASN A 42 5.32 -10.54 7.18
CA ASN A 42 5.04 -9.57 6.12
C ASN A 42 5.90 -9.79 4.86
N THR A 43 7.14 -10.26 5.02
CA THR A 43 8.07 -10.52 3.91
C THR A 43 7.55 -11.62 2.98
N THR A 44 6.95 -12.66 3.54
CA THR A 44 6.40 -13.78 2.77
C THR A 44 5.10 -13.40 2.08
N SER A 45 4.28 -12.54 2.68
CA SER A 45 3.09 -11.99 2.02
C SER A 45 3.47 -11.14 0.80
N HIS A 46 4.42 -10.21 0.93
CA HIS A 46 4.91 -9.41 -0.19
C HIS A 46 5.56 -10.27 -1.26
N PHE A 47 6.41 -11.24 -0.87
CA PHE A 47 7.02 -12.19 -1.79
C PHE A 47 5.98 -12.98 -2.57
N LYS A 48 4.94 -13.48 -1.90
CA LYS A 48 3.85 -14.22 -2.54
C LYS A 48 3.03 -13.39 -3.51
N ILE A 49 2.83 -12.10 -3.23
CA ILE A 49 2.13 -11.17 -4.12
C ILE A 49 2.99 -10.90 -5.37
N LEU A 50 4.27 -10.53 -5.17
CA LEU A 50 5.20 -10.18 -6.24
C LEU A 50 5.44 -11.36 -7.19
N HIS A 51 5.68 -12.56 -6.64
CA HIS A 51 5.87 -13.77 -7.42
C HIS A 51 4.56 -14.47 -7.81
N ARG A 52 3.39 -13.89 -7.47
CA ARG A 52 2.06 -14.46 -7.73
C ARG A 52 1.89 -15.91 -7.24
N THR A 53 2.58 -16.28 -6.15
CA THR A 53 2.53 -17.64 -5.58
C THR A 53 1.44 -17.81 -4.52
N HIS A 54 0.63 -16.77 -4.27
CA HIS A 54 -0.50 -16.88 -3.36
C HIS A 54 -1.64 -17.72 -3.97
N ILE A 55 -2.05 -18.77 -3.26
CA ILE A 55 -3.21 -19.59 -3.67
C ILE A 55 -4.49 -18.80 -3.44
N THR A 56 -5.12 -18.36 -4.51
CA THR A 56 -6.39 -17.63 -4.44
C THR A 56 -7.58 -18.60 -4.48
N PRO A 57 -8.78 -18.20 -4.02
CA PRO A 57 -9.98 -19.05 -4.14
C PRO A 57 -10.25 -19.51 -5.57
N ALA A 58 -10.02 -18.64 -6.56
CA ALA A 58 -10.13 -19.02 -7.96
C ALA A 58 -9.12 -20.09 -8.38
N LEU A 59 -7.86 -19.98 -7.92
CA LEU A 59 -6.85 -21.01 -8.19
C LEU A 59 -7.16 -22.30 -7.44
N LYS A 60 -7.65 -22.21 -6.20
CA LYS A 60 -8.08 -23.35 -5.40
C LYS A 60 -9.22 -24.11 -6.07
N ASN A 61 -10.23 -23.41 -6.57
CA ASN A 61 -11.35 -24.02 -7.33
C ASN A 61 -10.88 -24.71 -8.62
N LYS A 62 -9.82 -24.19 -9.27
CA LYS A 62 -9.20 -24.88 -10.43
C LYS A 62 -8.49 -26.17 -10.05
N MET A 63 -7.90 -26.23 -8.85
CA MET A 63 -7.20 -27.43 -8.35
C MET A 63 -8.16 -28.47 -7.75
N ASP A 64 -9.21 -28.00 -7.07
CA ASP A 64 -10.26 -28.81 -6.47
C ASP A 64 -11.61 -28.16 -6.78
N THR A 65 -12.36 -28.81 -7.67
CA THR A 65 -13.62 -28.29 -8.20
C THR A 65 -14.72 -28.18 -7.13
N ASN A 66 -14.54 -28.83 -5.97
CA ASN A 66 -15.45 -28.73 -4.83
C ASN A 66 -15.25 -27.44 -4.02
N ALA A 67 -14.11 -26.76 -4.16
CA ALA A 67 -13.83 -25.52 -3.46
C ALA A 67 -14.55 -24.34 -4.12
N SER A 68 -15.10 -23.40 -3.34
CA SER A 68 -15.74 -22.20 -3.91
C SER A 68 -14.71 -21.26 -4.58
N PRO A 69 -14.99 -20.74 -5.80
CA PRO A 69 -14.14 -19.75 -6.45
C PRO A 69 -14.29 -18.34 -5.87
N LEU A 70 -15.25 -18.11 -4.97
CA LEU A 70 -15.58 -16.80 -4.45
C LEU A 70 -14.52 -16.30 -3.46
N CYS A 71 -14.33 -14.98 -3.43
CA CYS A 71 -13.44 -14.35 -2.47
C CYS A 71 -13.89 -14.61 -1.04
N SER A 72 -13.01 -15.14 -0.20
CA SER A 72 -13.30 -15.42 1.23
C SER A 72 -13.67 -14.20 2.06
N LYS A 73 -13.38 -12.98 1.57
CA LYS A 73 -13.70 -11.73 2.27
C LYS A 73 -15.11 -11.27 1.92
N CYS A 74 -15.40 -11.02 0.65
CA CYS A 74 -16.68 -10.45 0.22
C CYS A 74 -17.74 -11.48 -0.20
N ASN A 75 -17.36 -12.74 -0.45
CA ASN A 75 -18.23 -13.82 -0.91
C ASN A 75 -19.13 -13.48 -2.13
N SER A 76 -18.74 -12.49 -2.94
CA SER A 76 -19.57 -11.98 -4.05
C SER A 76 -18.89 -12.10 -5.41
N GLU A 77 -17.60 -11.80 -5.49
CA GLU A 77 -16.82 -11.90 -6.72
C GLU A 77 -15.81 -13.04 -6.67
N THR A 78 -15.37 -13.50 -7.84
CA THR A 78 -14.30 -14.48 -7.98
C THR A 78 -13.01 -13.99 -7.33
N GLY A 79 -12.47 -14.80 -6.42
CA GLY A 79 -11.26 -14.50 -5.67
C GLY A 79 -10.01 -14.63 -6.54
N ASN A 80 -9.77 -13.64 -7.39
CA ASN A 80 -8.51 -13.47 -8.12
C ASN A 80 -7.45 -12.79 -7.23
N LEU A 81 -6.18 -12.85 -7.63
CA LEU A 81 -5.08 -12.31 -6.82
C LEU A 81 -5.31 -10.84 -6.47
N ILE A 82 -5.56 -10.01 -7.49
CA ILE A 82 -5.79 -8.57 -7.31
C ILE A 82 -7.05 -8.31 -6.46
N HIS A 83 -8.11 -9.11 -6.63
CA HIS A 83 -9.33 -8.96 -5.83
C HIS A 83 -9.06 -9.25 -4.35
N CYS A 84 -8.43 -10.38 -4.03
CA CYS A 84 -8.15 -10.78 -2.65
C CYS A 84 -7.22 -9.81 -1.90
N PHE A 85 -6.30 -9.16 -2.63
CA PHE A 85 -5.28 -8.28 -2.07
C PHE A 85 -5.59 -6.79 -2.15
N TRP A 86 -6.41 -6.36 -3.11
CA TRP A 86 -6.67 -4.94 -3.32
C TRP A 86 -8.13 -4.63 -3.62
N SER A 87 -8.67 -5.08 -4.75
CA SER A 87 -9.93 -4.55 -5.30
C SER A 87 -11.19 -5.03 -4.57
N CYS A 88 -11.08 -5.93 -3.60
CA CYS A 88 -12.22 -6.36 -2.79
C CYS A 88 -12.86 -5.16 -2.06
N VAL A 89 -14.17 -4.98 -2.21
CA VAL A 89 -14.92 -3.88 -1.58
C VAL A 89 -14.72 -3.78 -0.07
N LYS A 90 -14.65 -4.92 0.65
CA LYS A 90 -14.41 -4.92 2.10
C LYS A 90 -13.01 -4.41 2.42
N LEU A 91 -12.04 -4.76 1.60
CA LEU A 91 -10.65 -4.35 1.77
C LEU A 91 -10.45 -2.87 1.39
N GLN A 92 -11.08 -2.42 0.29
CA GLN A 92 -11.10 -1.02 -0.11
C GLN A 92 -11.70 -0.11 0.98
N ARG A 93 -12.83 -0.52 1.58
CA ARG A 93 -13.44 0.20 2.71
C ARG A 93 -12.52 0.28 3.92
N TYR A 94 -11.85 -0.83 4.25
CA TYR A 94 -10.88 -0.87 5.33
C TYR A 94 -9.71 0.08 5.09
N TRP A 95 -9.08 0.00 3.91
CA TRP A 95 -7.96 0.88 3.55
C TRP A 95 -8.36 2.35 3.46
N SER A 96 -9.56 2.63 2.96
CA SER A 96 -10.09 4.01 2.92
C SER A 96 -10.25 4.58 4.33
N GLY A 97 -10.69 3.77 5.28
CA GLY A 97 -10.74 4.15 6.70
C GLY A 97 -9.35 4.47 7.25
N ILE A 98 -8.38 3.59 7.02
CA ILE A 98 -6.99 3.83 7.45
C ILE A 98 -6.42 5.10 6.82
N VAL A 99 -6.54 5.26 5.50
CA VAL A 99 -6.02 6.43 4.80
C VAL A 99 -6.65 7.71 5.35
N LYS A 100 -7.95 7.71 5.62
CA LYS A 100 -8.64 8.86 6.23
C LYS A 100 -8.02 9.22 7.59
N GLU A 101 -7.81 8.25 8.47
CA GLU A 101 -7.17 8.49 9.77
C GLU A 101 -5.72 8.95 9.60
N LEU A 102 -4.96 8.37 8.66
CA LEU A 102 -3.58 8.78 8.39
C LEU A 102 -3.50 10.21 7.84
N CYS A 103 -4.43 10.61 6.97
CA CYS A 103 -4.53 11.98 6.48
C CYS A 103 -4.73 12.97 7.63
N VAL A 104 -5.55 12.60 8.62
CA VAL A 104 -5.79 13.42 9.82
C VAL A 104 -4.53 13.49 10.70
N ILE A 105 -3.88 12.35 10.96
CA ILE A 105 -2.69 12.27 11.82
C ILE A 105 -1.51 13.03 11.21
N PHE A 106 -1.27 12.88 9.91
CA PHE A 106 -0.12 13.47 9.24
C PHE A 106 -0.40 14.85 8.64
N GLY A 107 -1.66 15.23 8.45
CA GLY A 107 -2.05 16.48 7.79
C GLY A 107 -1.52 16.55 6.34
N VAL A 108 -1.53 15.43 5.60
CA VAL A 108 -1.21 15.34 4.16
C VAL A 108 -2.29 14.52 3.47
N PRO A 109 -2.71 14.88 2.24
CA PRO A 109 -3.48 13.97 1.41
C PRO A 109 -2.65 12.72 1.07
N ILE A 110 -3.10 11.55 1.52
CA ILE A 110 -2.53 10.25 1.17
C ILE A 110 -3.45 9.61 0.14
N GLU A 111 -2.88 9.19 -1.00
CA GLU A 111 -3.64 8.49 -2.03
C GLU A 111 -3.84 7.02 -1.67
N LEU A 112 -4.97 6.46 -2.11
CA LEU A 112 -5.28 5.05 -1.97
C LEU A 112 -4.52 4.27 -3.07
N ASN A 113 -3.20 4.20 -2.96
CA ASN A 113 -2.34 3.52 -3.93
C ASN A 113 -1.98 2.10 -3.45
N PRO A 114 -2.25 1.04 -4.25
CA PRO A 114 -1.87 -0.33 -3.90
C PRO A 114 -0.37 -0.51 -3.70
N MET A 115 0.47 0.19 -4.47
CA MET A 115 1.93 0.07 -4.39
C MET A 115 2.43 0.64 -3.05
N CYS A 116 1.87 1.74 -2.59
CA CYS A 116 2.23 2.34 -1.31
C CYS A 116 1.68 1.52 -0.14
N LEU A 117 0.40 1.12 -0.20
CA LEU A 117 -0.27 0.47 0.93
C LEU A 117 0.03 -1.03 1.06
N LEU A 118 0.24 -1.73 -0.06
CA LEU A 118 0.57 -3.16 -0.06
C LEU A 118 2.07 -3.44 -0.13
N LEU A 119 2.86 -2.58 -0.79
CA LEU A 119 4.29 -2.84 -1.00
C LEU A 119 5.20 -1.80 -0.31
N GLY A 120 4.64 -0.70 0.22
CA GLY A 120 5.43 0.35 0.86
C GLY A 120 6.34 1.10 -0.10
N LEU A 121 5.99 1.16 -1.39
CA LEU A 121 6.74 1.87 -2.42
C LEU A 121 6.35 3.37 -2.44
N PRO A 122 7.24 4.27 -2.88
CA PRO A 122 6.87 5.67 -3.11
C PRO A 122 5.93 5.80 -4.32
N ASP A 123 5.04 6.80 -4.28
CA ASP A 123 4.25 7.28 -5.42
C ASP A 123 5.12 7.95 -6.50
#